data_AF-A0A182ETP6-F1
#
_entry.id   AF-A0A182ETP6-F1
#
_cell.length_a   1.000
_cell.length_b   1.000
_cell.length_c   1.000
_cell.angle_alpha   90.00
_cell.angle_beta   90.00
_cell.angle_gamma   90.00
#
_symmetry.space_group_name_H-M   'P 1'
#
loop_
_entity.id
_entity.type
_entity.pdbx_description
1 polymer ?
#
loop_
_entity_poly.entity_id
_entity_poly.type
_entity_poly.pdbx_seq_one_letter_code
_entity_poly.pdbx_strand_id
1 'polypeptide(L)'
;DVNGHYQTALLLGDIGERIKILKDVGQISLAYLTAATHGFDEEAKQLKEDLLARGQNLPPVDPNARLLVPPPPIRQMEDNWPLLTMSRGPFDAHLITGNLPNVGDKASRAAAVFAHTDDVEVTGDAWGGDDLMLDEEGNPDVDEDEMQSAASEKEDKEGGWDVDDDLALPADVEVKSGEDDDDSFYTAPSRGQPPSTYWPSNSRLVADHVASGAFDSAARLLRDQLGITRIEPFKQLFLTTYARSRAAYEGLPSAGPNFVYRLRNWQDGGGRSGLPAVSLHLGDLAARLQICYQLTTSG
;
A
#
# COMPACT_ATOMS: atom_id res chain seq x y z
N ASP A 1 34.44 -16.44 14.64
CA ASP A 1 34.50 -15.44 13.57
C ASP A 1 34.54 -14.06 14.23
N VAL A 2 35.63 -13.31 14.02
CA VAL A 2 35.87 -12.01 14.68
C VAL A 2 34.96 -10.93 14.10
N ASN A 3 34.61 -11.03 12.81
CA ASN A 3 33.75 -10.06 12.15
C ASN A 3 32.31 -10.14 12.68
N GLY A 4 31.75 -11.35 12.79
CA GLY A 4 30.42 -11.55 13.39
C GLY A 4 30.37 -11.08 14.85
N HIS A 5 31.44 -11.31 15.63
CA HIS A 5 31.49 -10.84 17.02
C HIS A 5 31.52 -9.31 17.11
N TYR A 6 32.29 -8.64 16.24
CA TYR A 6 32.32 -7.18 16.14
C TYR A 6 30.97 -6.59 15.72
N GLN A 7 30.29 -7.21 14.75
CA GLN A 7 28.96 -6.78 14.30
C GLN A 7 27.92 -6.89 15.42
N THR A 8 27.94 -7.99 16.18
CA THR A 8 27.04 -8.16 17.34
C THR A 8 27.31 -7.11 18.41
N ALA A 9 28.58 -6.83 18.74
CA ALA A 9 28.96 -5.78 19.68
C ALA A 9 28.57 -4.37 19.17
N LEU A 10 28.67 -4.12 17.86
CA LEU A 10 28.21 -2.88 17.22
C LEU A 10 26.69 -2.70 17.36
N LEU A 11 25.92 -3.75 17.08
CA LEU A 11 24.46 -3.72 17.16
C LEU A 11 23.93 -3.59 18.59
N LEU A 12 24.62 -4.20 19.56
CA LEU A 12 24.32 -4.06 20.99
C LEU A 12 24.81 -2.73 21.57
N GLY A 13 25.70 -2.02 20.88
CA GLY A 13 26.34 -0.80 21.37
C GLY A 13 27.38 -1.03 22.47
N ASP A 14 27.90 -2.25 22.63
CA ASP A 14 28.93 -2.56 23.63
C ASP A 14 30.32 -2.11 23.15
N ILE A 15 30.81 -1.03 23.75
CA ILE A 15 32.06 -0.38 23.38
C ILE A 15 33.26 -1.14 23.95
N GLY A 16 33.12 -1.75 25.13
CA GLY A 16 34.21 -2.48 25.78
C GLY A 16 34.60 -3.71 24.97
N GLU A 17 33.61 -4.49 24.52
CA GLU A 17 33.86 -5.63 23.63
C GLU A 17 34.42 -5.18 22.28
N ARG A 18 33.98 -4.05 21.71
CA ARG A 18 34.59 -3.49 20.49
C ARG A 18 36.07 -3.19 20.67
N ILE A 19 36.47 -2.58 21.78
CA ILE A 19 37.88 -2.26 22.06
C ILE A 19 38.70 -3.55 22.23
N LYS A 20 38.19 -4.55 22.95
CA LYS A 20 38.85 -5.86 23.11
C LYS A 20 39.06 -6.56 21.76
N ILE A 21 38.02 -6.62 20.93
CA ILE A 21 38.10 -7.23 19.60
C ILE A 21 39.13 -6.50 18.72
N LEU A 22 39.17 -5.17 18.76
CA LEU A 22 40.14 -4.38 17.98
C LEU A 22 41.57 -4.56 18.48
N LYS A 23 41.77 -4.77 19.79
CA LYS A 23 43.06 -5.16 20.38
C LYS A 23 43.49 -6.55 19.87
N ASP A 24 42.60 -7.53 19.87
CA ASP A 24 42.89 -8.90 19.44
C ASP A 24 43.25 -9.01 17.95
N VAL A 25 42.62 -8.19 17.09
CA VAL A 25 42.95 -8.11 15.65
C VAL A 25 44.25 -7.34 15.40
N GLY A 26 44.78 -6.63 16.40
CA GLY A 26 45.96 -5.79 16.27
C GLY A 26 45.71 -4.42 15.63
N GLN A 27 44.44 -4.02 15.47
CA GLN A 27 44.04 -2.69 14.98
C GLN A 27 44.03 -1.67 16.13
N ILE A 28 45.21 -1.40 16.68
CA ILE A 28 45.38 -0.55 17.87
C ILE A 28 44.98 0.90 17.61
N SER A 29 45.21 1.43 16.41
CA SER A 29 44.83 2.81 16.06
C SER A 29 43.32 3.02 16.12
N LEU A 30 42.55 2.02 15.68
CA LEU A 30 41.09 2.07 15.73
C LEU A 30 40.58 1.84 17.15
N ALA A 31 41.21 0.91 17.90
CA ALA A 31 40.91 0.70 19.32
C ALA A 31 41.10 2.00 20.13
N TYR A 32 42.19 2.72 19.88
CA TYR A 32 42.48 4.01 20.52
C TYR A 32 41.43 5.06 20.19
N LEU A 33 41.07 5.20 18.90
CA LEU A 33 40.00 6.11 18.49
C LEU A 33 38.68 5.77 19.17
N THR A 34 38.28 4.50 19.17
CA THR A 34 37.04 4.09 19.83
C THR A 34 37.04 4.34 21.33
N ALA A 35 38.18 4.13 22.02
CA ALA A 35 38.30 4.41 23.45
C ALA A 35 38.24 5.92 23.74
N ALA A 36 38.97 6.73 22.96
CA ALA A 36 39.04 8.17 23.12
C ALA A 36 37.72 8.87 22.77
N THR A 37 36.98 8.41 21.76
CA THR A 37 35.67 8.98 21.39
C THR A 37 34.57 8.64 22.39
N HIS A 38 34.70 7.53 23.12
CA HIS A 38 33.65 7.01 23.99
C HIS A 38 33.94 7.13 25.49
N GLY A 39 35.03 7.80 25.89
CA GLY A 39 35.34 8.12 27.28
C GLY A 39 36.06 7.01 28.06
N PHE A 40 36.65 6.03 27.40
CA PHE A 40 37.48 4.99 28.02
C PHE A 40 38.93 5.48 28.18
N ASP A 41 39.15 6.46 29.06
CA ASP A 41 40.42 7.18 29.19
C ASP A 41 41.58 6.30 29.66
N GLU A 42 41.32 5.29 30.51
CA GLU A 42 42.35 4.37 31.00
C GLU A 42 42.88 3.46 29.88
N GLU A 43 41.96 2.86 29.11
CA GLU A 43 42.33 2.03 27.96
C GLU A 43 42.96 2.86 26.84
N ALA A 44 42.49 4.09 26.63
CA ALA A 44 43.06 5.00 25.65
C ALA A 44 44.52 5.38 25.98
N LYS A 45 44.88 5.55 27.25
CA LYS A 45 46.27 5.82 27.66
C LYS A 45 47.19 4.63 27.38
N GLN A 46 46.76 3.41 27.72
CA GLN A 46 47.52 2.19 27.45
C GLN A 46 47.73 2.01 25.93
N LEU A 47 46.67 2.16 25.15
CA LEU A 47 46.74 2.03 23.69
C LEU A 47 47.60 3.12 23.04
N LYS A 48 47.65 4.32 23.63
CA LYS A 48 48.54 5.40 23.18
C LYS A 48 50.01 5.06 23.40
N GLU A 49 50.37 4.49 24.55
CA GLU A 49 51.72 4.03 24.83
C GLU A 49 52.14 2.92 23.85
N ASP A 50 51.24 1.97 23.57
CA ASP A 50 51.46 0.90 22.59
C ASP A 50 51.64 1.44 21.16
N LEU A 51 50.88 2.46 20.75
CA LEU A 51 51.03 3.11 19.44
C LEU A 51 52.36 3.84 19.30
N LEU A 52 52.79 4.54 20.36
CA LEU A 52 54.08 5.24 20.40
C LEU A 52 55.25 4.23 20.37
N ALA A 53 55.14 3.12 21.09
CA ALA A 53 56.13 2.04 21.06
C ALA A 53 56.26 1.40 19.67
N ARG A 54 55.16 1.35 18.91
CA ARG A 54 55.13 0.85 17.52
C ARG A 54 55.52 1.90 16.46
N GLY A 55 55.82 3.14 16.88
CA GLY A 55 56.19 4.23 15.97
C GLY A 55 55.06 4.71 15.05
N GLN A 56 53.80 4.46 15.41
CA GLN A 56 52.63 4.89 14.64
C GLN A 56 52.13 6.25 15.14
N ASN A 57 51.72 7.11 14.20
CA ASN A 57 51.18 8.44 14.53
C ASN A 57 49.83 8.32 15.22
N LEU A 58 49.58 9.19 16.21
CA LEU A 58 48.27 9.30 16.85
C LEU A 58 47.26 9.89 15.85
N PRO A 59 46.15 9.20 15.56
CA PRO A 59 45.09 9.77 14.75
C PRO A 59 44.38 10.90 15.54
N PRO A 60 43.95 11.98 14.87
CA PRO A 60 43.17 13.04 15.51
C PRO A 60 41.80 12.51 15.93
N VAL A 61 41.36 12.90 17.13
CA VAL A 61 40.04 12.51 17.67
C VAL A 61 39.01 13.56 17.26
N ASP A 62 37.95 13.14 16.59
CA ASP A 62 36.85 14.03 16.21
C ASP A 62 35.93 14.29 17.42
N PRO A 63 35.74 15.56 17.84
CA PRO A 63 34.90 15.89 18.99
C PRO A 63 33.39 15.71 18.75
N ASN A 64 32.97 15.49 17.50
CA ASN A 64 31.56 15.26 17.14
C ASN A 64 31.24 13.78 16.86
N ALA A 65 32.17 12.86 17.15
CA ALA A 65 31.90 11.45 17.03
C ALA A 65 30.80 11.02 18.02
N ARG A 66 29.76 10.34 17.52
CA ARG A 66 28.65 9.82 18.32
C ARG A 66 28.56 8.31 18.18
N LEU A 67 28.19 7.64 19.26
CA LEU A 67 27.90 6.21 19.24
C LEU A 67 26.69 5.96 18.34
N LEU A 68 26.89 5.16 17.30
CA LEU A 68 25.80 4.67 16.46
C LEU A 68 25.21 3.43 17.14
N VAL A 69 24.03 3.58 17.73
CA VAL A 69 23.22 2.47 18.23
C VAL A 69 21.96 2.43 17.38
N PRO A 70 21.56 1.25 16.84
CA PRO A 70 20.27 1.15 16.19
C PRO A 70 19.16 1.55 17.18
N PRO A 71 18.12 2.28 16.75
CA PRO A 71 17.01 2.61 17.63
C PRO A 71 16.38 1.32 18.17
N PRO A 72 15.98 1.28 19.45
CA PRO A 72 15.29 0.11 19.99
C PRO A 72 14.01 -0.14 19.16
N PRO A 73 13.68 -1.40 18.87
CA PRO A 73 12.50 -1.73 18.09
C PRO A 73 11.26 -1.19 18.80
N ILE A 74 10.48 -0.37 18.09
CA ILE A 74 9.26 0.30 18.63
C ILE A 74 8.18 -0.74 18.98
N ARG A 75 8.19 -1.88 18.32
CA ARG A 75 7.40 -3.07 18.67
C ARG A 75 8.30 -4.27 18.82
N GLN A 76 8.18 -4.94 19.96
CA GLN A 76 8.69 -6.29 20.11
C GLN A 76 7.73 -7.19 19.32
N MET A 77 8.20 -7.76 18.21
CA MET A 77 7.48 -8.85 17.54
C MET A 77 7.67 -10.08 18.42
N GLU A 78 6.65 -10.41 19.22
CA GLU A 78 6.58 -11.68 19.95
C GLU A 78 6.21 -12.84 19.02
N ASP A 79 5.62 -12.53 17.86
CA ASP A 79 5.17 -13.50 16.87
C ASP A 79 6.28 -13.82 15.86
N ASN A 80 6.46 -15.12 15.61
CA ASN A 80 7.31 -15.58 14.52
C ASN A 80 6.79 -15.02 13.19
N TRP A 81 7.71 -14.58 12.33
CA TRP A 81 7.38 -14.16 10.96
C TRP A 81 6.50 -15.24 10.31
N PRO A 82 5.40 -14.89 9.63
CA PRO A 82 4.56 -15.87 8.98
C PRO A 82 5.45 -16.70 8.04
N LEU A 83 5.62 -17.97 8.40
CA LEU A 83 6.34 -18.91 7.58
C LEU A 83 5.49 -19.11 6.33
N LEU A 84 6.11 -18.90 5.16
CA LEU A 84 5.48 -19.28 3.90
C LEU A 84 5.06 -20.74 4.04
N THR A 85 3.77 -21.01 3.84
CA THR A 85 3.26 -22.37 3.71
C THR A 85 3.86 -22.94 2.45
N MET A 86 5.04 -23.55 2.57
CA MET A 86 5.57 -24.37 1.50
C MET A 86 4.59 -25.53 1.36
N SER A 87 3.82 -25.53 0.26
CA SER A 87 3.07 -26.71 -0.12
C SER A 87 4.09 -27.83 -0.31
N ARG A 88 4.02 -28.85 0.55
CA ARG A 88 4.86 -30.02 0.39
C ARG A 88 4.51 -30.67 -0.94
N GLY A 89 5.43 -30.61 -1.89
CA GLY A 89 5.29 -31.29 -3.16
C GLY A 89 5.31 -32.82 -2.95
N PRO A 90 4.68 -33.61 -3.84
CA PRO A 90 4.65 -35.07 -3.75
C PRO A 90 6.03 -35.75 -3.78
N PHE A 91 7.10 -35.02 -4.11
CA PHE A 91 8.48 -35.49 -4.06
C PHE A 91 9.16 -35.36 -2.69
N ASP A 92 8.61 -34.54 -1.77
CA ASP A 92 9.16 -34.35 -0.40
C ASP A 92 8.98 -35.61 0.48
N ALA A 93 7.98 -36.44 0.15
CA ALA A 93 7.73 -37.72 0.81
C ALA A 93 8.88 -38.74 0.65
N HIS A 94 9.64 -38.67 -0.45
CA HIS A 94 10.79 -39.55 -0.69
C HIS A 94 12.05 -39.11 0.09
N LEU A 95 12.15 -37.84 0.48
CA LEU A 95 13.29 -37.33 1.25
C LEU A 95 13.19 -37.76 2.73
N ILE A 96 11.97 -37.81 3.27
CA ILE A 96 11.70 -38.27 4.65
C ILE A 96 11.77 -39.80 4.75
N THR A 97 11.39 -40.52 3.69
CA THR A 97 11.48 -41.99 3.62
C THR A 97 12.83 -42.49 3.09
N GLY A 98 13.84 -41.62 3.10
CA GLY A 98 15.22 -41.97 2.79
C GLY A 98 15.69 -43.20 3.57
N ASN A 99 15.79 -44.31 2.85
CA ASN A 99 16.68 -45.44 3.13
C ASN A 99 16.25 -46.52 4.15
N LEU A 100 14.97 -46.92 4.19
CA LEU A 100 14.58 -48.19 4.81
C LEU A 100 14.43 -49.31 3.75
N PRO A 101 15.23 -50.38 3.81
CA PRO A 101 15.18 -51.46 2.82
C PRO A 101 13.94 -52.34 3.03
N ASN A 102 13.24 -52.59 1.93
CA ASN A 102 12.33 -53.71 1.65
C ASN A 102 11.90 -54.58 2.85
N VAL A 103 10.68 -54.36 3.35
CA VAL A 103 9.82 -55.44 3.87
C VAL A 103 8.36 -55.15 3.52
N GLY A 104 7.79 -56.02 2.67
CA GLY A 104 6.47 -56.62 2.84
C GLY A 104 5.23 -55.73 3.03
N ASP A 105 4.47 -55.65 1.94
CA ASP A 105 3.01 -55.80 1.87
C ASP A 105 2.07 -55.00 2.80
N LYS A 106 1.29 -54.15 2.11
CA LYS A 106 -0.15 -53.92 2.34
C LYS A 106 -0.59 -53.47 3.73
N ALA A 107 -0.05 -52.38 4.25
CA ALA A 107 -0.68 -51.68 5.39
C ALA A 107 -0.43 -50.16 5.49
N SER A 108 0.26 -49.52 4.53
CA SER A 108 0.73 -48.14 4.69
C SER A 108 0.09 -47.11 3.76
N ARG A 109 -1.01 -47.44 3.07
CA ARG A 109 -1.75 -46.46 2.22
C ARG A 109 -2.96 -45.81 2.90
N ALA A 110 -3.29 -46.21 4.13
CA ALA A 110 -4.45 -45.70 4.87
C ALA A 110 -4.10 -44.76 6.04
N ALA A 111 -2.81 -44.57 6.36
CA ALA A 111 -2.38 -43.79 7.53
C ALA A 111 -2.01 -42.33 7.23
N ALA A 112 -2.15 -41.87 5.97
CA ALA A 112 -1.82 -40.50 5.56
C ALA A 112 -3.06 -39.61 5.29
N VAL A 113 -4.26 -40.07 5.65
CA VAL A 113 -5.54 -39.34 5.41
C VAL A 113 -6.14 -38.75 6.69
N PHE A 114 -5.60 -39.06 7.88
CA PHE A 114 -6.26 -38.74 9.16
C PHE A 114 -5.49 -37.81 10.11
N ALA A 115 -4.61 -36.95 9.60
CA ALA A 115 -3.93 -35.98 10.45
C ALA A 115 -3.99 -34.57 9.86
N HIS A 116 -5.19 -34.01 9.73
CA HIS A 116 -5.51 -32.58 9.94
C HIS A 116 -7.03 -32.42 9.97
N THR A 117 -7.61 -32.51 11.16
CA THR A 117 -8.89 -31.88 11.49
C THR A 117 -8.61 -30.42 11.85
N ASP A 118 -9.04 -29.51 10.98
CA ASP A 118 -9.82 -28.33 11.38
C ASP A 118 -10.29 -27.58 10.10
N ASP A 119 -11.61 -27.60 9.94
CA ASP A 119 -12.52 -26.68 9.23
C ASP A 119 -12.11 -26.08 7.87
N VAL A 120 -12.52 -26.77 6.80
CA VAL A 120 -13.04 -26.11 5.58
C VAL A 120 -14.22 -26.94 5.05
N GLU A 121 -15.44 -26.46 5.25
CA GLU A 121 -16.61 -26.87 4.47
C GLU A 121 -16.37 -26.48 3.00
N VAL A 122 -16.05 -27.46 2.16
CA VAL A 122 -16.10 -27.32 0.71
C VAL A 122 -17.46 -27.86 0.27
N THR A 123 -18.45 -26.98 0.19
CA THR A 123 -19.68 -27.22 -0.57
C THR A 123 -19.34 -27.15 -2.05
N GLY A 124 -19.09 -28.31 -2.64
CA GLY A 124 -18.98 -28.46 -4.09
C GLY A 124 -20.37 -28.53 -4.72
N ASP A 125 -20.86 -27.42 -5.25
CA ASP A 125 -21.96 -27.42 -6.22
C ASP A 125 -21.36 -27.56 -7.62
N ALA A 126 -21.28 -28.82 -8.03
CA ALA A 126 -20.87 -29.22 -9.36
C ALA A 126 -22.01 -30.06 -9.95
N TRP A 127 -22.67 -29.50 -10.96
CA TRP A 127 -23.53 -30.15 -11.96
C TRP A 127 -25.00 -30.39 -11.58
N GLY A 128 -25.86 -29.50 -12.08
CA GLY A 128 -27.14 -29.80 -12.73
C GLY A 128 -28.08 -30.76 -12.03
N GLY A 129 -28.98 -30.22 -11.21
CA GLY A 129 -30.20 -30.89 -10.76
C GLY A 129 -31.42 -30.10 -11.19
N ASP A 130 -31.79 -30.25 -12.47
CA ASP A 130 -33.06 -29.79 -13.05
C ASP A 130 -34.18 -30.68 -12.48
N ASP A 131 -34.96 -30.16 -11.53
CA ASP A 131 -36.13 -30.86 -10.98
C ASP A 131 -37.40 -30.28 -11.60
N LEU A 132 -37.61 -30.62 -12.88
CA LEU A 132 -38.90 -30.48 -13.55
C LEU A 132 -39.86 -31.51 -12.93
N MET A 133 -40.76 -31.03 -12.07
CA MET A 133 -41.83 -31.81 -11.47
C MET A 133 -42.79 -32.32 -12.57
N LEU A 134 -42.70 -33.60 -12.90
CA LEU A 134 -43.65 -34.33 -13.75
C LEU A 134 -44.71 -35.02 -12.86
N ASP A 135 -45.94 -35.13 -13.36
CA ASP A 135 -46.98 -35.93 -12.72
C ASP A 135 -46.75 -37.46 -12.88
N GLU A 136 -47.59 -38.29 -12.25
CA GLU A 136 -47.42 -39.75 -12.18
C GLU A 136 -47.60 -40.49 -13.53
N GLU A 137 -47.93 -39.77 -14.61
CA GLU A 137 -47.94 -40.27 -15.99
C GLU A 137 -46.95 -39.56 -16.94
N GLY A 138 -46.16 -38.62 -16.41
CA GLY A 138 -44.96 -38.10 -17.04
C GLY A 138 -45.16 -36.90 -17.96
N ASN A 139 -46.22 -36.11 -17.76
CA ASN A 139 -46.42 -34.84 -18.45
C ASN A 139 -46.09 -33.65 -17.52
N PRO A 140 -45.63 -32.51 -18.07
CA PRO A 140 -45.40 -31.30 -17.28
C PRO A 140 -46.75 -30.71 -16.84
N ASP A 141 -46.91 -30.49 -15.53
CA ASP A 141 -48.10 -29.90 -14.91
C ASP A 141 -48.19 -28.41 -15.28
N VAL A 142 -49.17 -28.04 -16.10
CA VAL A 142 -49.42 -26.63 -16.49
C VAL A 142 -50.87 -26.31 -16.14
N ASP A 143 -51.08 -25.43 -15.16
CA ASP A 143 -52.40 -24.95 -14.77
C ASP A 143 -53.09 -24.20 -15.94
N GLU A 144 -54.17 -24.76 -16.47
CA GLU A 144 -54.92 -24.23 -17.64
C GLU A 144 -55.81 -23.01 -17.32
N ASP A 145 -55.73 -22.42 -16.13
CA ASP A 145 -56.52 -21.24 -15.75
C ASP A 145 -55.79 -19.89 -15.99
N GLU A 146 -54.51 -19.90 -16.40
CA GLU A 146 -53.74 -18.68 -16.69
C GLU A 146 -53.64 -18.36 -18.20
N MET A 147 -54.27 -19.16 -19.07
CA MET A 147 -54.20 -19.01 -20.54
C MET A 147 -55.43 -18.29 -21.17
N GLN A 148 -56.18 -17.51 -20.39
CA GLN A 148 -57.26 -16.65 -20.91
C GLN A 148 -57.13 -15.19 -20.45
N SER A 149 -56.05 -14.52 -20.85
CA SER A 149 -55.98 -13.05 -20.79
C SER A 149 -55.21 -12.40 -21.94
N ALA A 150 -55.15 -13.04 -23.12
CA ALA A 150 -54.43 -12.52 -24.29
C ALA A 150 -55.29 -12.42 -25.56
N ALA A 151 -56.56 -12.04 -25.42
CA ALA A 151 -57.42 -11.73 -26.56
C ALA A 151 -58.19 -10.41 -26.37
N SER A 152 -57.53 -9.28 -26.63
CA SER A 152 -58.18 -8.11 -27.22
C SER A 152 -57.17 -7.19 -27.92
N GLU A 153 -57.64 -6.55 -28.98
CA GLU A 153 -56.88 -6.09 -30.14
C GLU A 153 -56.15 -4.74 -29.98
N LYS A 154 -54.99 -4.67 -30.66
CA LYS A 154 -54.46 -3.60 -31.54
C LYS A 154 -54.40 -2.15 -31.02
N GLU A 155 -53.16 -1.65 -30.90
CA GLU A 155 -52.78 -0.38 -31.54
C GLU A 155 -51.31 -0.42 -31.98
N ASP A 156 -51.08 -0.15 -33.26
CA ASP A 156 -49.78 -0.17 -33.92
C ASP A 156 -48.87 0.95 -33.42
N LYS A 157 -47.75 0.58 -32.80
CA LYS A 157 -46.48 1.30 -32.97
C LYS A 157 -45.36 0.28 -33.17
N GLU A 158 -44.86 0.31 -34.40
CA GLU A 158 -43.58 -0.21 -34.86
C GLU A 158 -42.49 -0.11 -33.79
N GLY A 159 -42.37 -1.18 -32.97
CA GLY A 159 -41.22 -1.43 -32.12
C GLY A 159 -40.11 -1.96 -33.01
N GLY A 160 -39.49 -1.06 -33.77
CA GLY A 160 -38.20 -1.32 -34.40
C GLY A 160 -37.25 -1.82 -33.31
N TRP A 161 -36.51 -2.89 -33.61
CA TRP A 161 -35.44 -3.32 -32.71
C TRP A 161 -34.50 -2.14 -32.57
N ASP A 162 -34.48 -1.54 -31.38
CA ASP A 162 -33.56 -0.50 -30.97
C ASP A 162 -32.17 -1.13 -30.78
N VAL A 163 -31.66 -1.72 -31.86
CA VAL A 163 -30.26 -2.09 -32.02
C VAL A 163 -29.54 -0.84 -32.49
N ASP A 164 -29.52 0.17 -31.63
CA ASP A 164 -28.58 1.28 -31.70
C ASP A 164 -27.16 0.68 -31.64
N ASP A 165 -26.55 0.39 -32.80
CA ASP A 165 -25.11 0.21 -33.10
C ASP A 165 -24.16 -0.43 -32.06
N ASP A 166 -24.67 -1.13 -31.04
CA ASP A 166 -23.96 -1.66 -29.87
C ASP A 166 -23.62 -3.16 -30.03
N LEU A 167 -23.25 -3.55 -31.25
CA LEU A 167 -22.37 -4.71 -31.43
C LEU A 167 -20.95 -4.29 -31.01
N ALA A 168 -20.78 -3.99 -29.72
CA ALA A 168 -19.48 -3.88 -29.10
C ALA A 168 -18.77 -5.22 -29.32
N LEU A 169 -17.65 -5.18 -30.05
CA LEU A 169 -16.79 -6.36 -30.17
C LEU A 169 -16.50 -6.87 -28.75
N PRO A 170 -16.67 -8.17 -28.48
CA PRO A 170 -16.35 -8.72 -27.18
C PRO A 170 -14.93 -8.31 -26.82
N ALA A 171 -14.71 -7.94 -25.55
CA ALA A 171 -13.48 -7.34 -25.04
C ALA A 171 -12.19 -8.17 -25.29
N ASP A 172 -12.35 -9.38 -25.82
CA ASP A 172 -11.29 -10.31 -26.18
C ASP A 172 -10.55 -9.94 -27.49
N VAL A 173 -10.99 -8.91 -28.23
CA VAL A 173 -10.37 -8.47 -29.51
C VAL A 173 -9.49 -7.22 -29.36
N GLU A 174 -9.33 -6.67 -28.15
CA GLU A 174 -8.30 -5.65 -27.91
C GLU A 174 -6.92 -6.33 -27.86
N VAL A 175 -6.20 -6.30 -28.98
CA VAL A 175 -4.80 -6.70 -29.09
C VAL A 175 -3.98 -5.80 -28.16
N LYS A 176 -3.79 -6.22 -26.91
CA LYS A 176 -2.79 -5.65 -26.02
C LYS A 176 -1.43 -5.93 -26.67
N SER A 177 -0.79 -4.89 -27.18
CA SER A 177 0.61 -4.91 -27.57
C SER A 177 1.49 -5.00 -26.31
N GLY A 178 1.49 -6.16 -25.67
CA GLY A 178 2.42 -6.55 -24.62
C GLY A 178 3.15 -7.79 -25.09
N GLU A 179 4.48 -7.78 -25.01
CA GLU A 179 5.28 -8.99 -25.14
C GLU A 179 4.86 -9.94 -24.01
N ASP A 180 4.01 -10.92 -24.34
CA ASP A 180 3.71 -12.04 -23.45
C ASP A 180 4.98 -12.90 -23.36
N ASP A 181 5.76 -12.63 -22.32
CA ASP A 181 6.76 -13.57 -21.83
C ASP A 181 5.98 -14.65 -21.06
N ASP A 182 5.62 -15.73 -21.77
CA ASP A 182 4.79 -16.87 -21.33
C ASP A 182 5.29 -17.58 -20.04
N ASP A 183 6.43 -17.18 -19.49
CA ASP A 183 7.04 -17.72 -18.26
C ASP A 183 6.72 -16.90 -16.98
N SER A 184 5.99 -15.78 -17.09
CA SER A 184 5.63 -14.95 -15.94
C SER A 184 4.20 -15.18 -15.45
N PHE A 185 4.01 -16.14 -14.53
CA PHE A 185 2.71 -16.44 -13.89
C PHE A 185 2.05 -15.24 -13.16
N TYR A 186 2.77 -14.13 -12.99
CA TYR A 186 2.25 -12.93 -12.32
C TYR A 186 2.73 -11.64 -13.01
N THR A 187 1.78 -10.83 -13.45
CA THR A 187 2.02 -9.46 -13.92
C THR A 187 1.46 -8.46 -12.90
N ALA A 188 2.31 -7.55 -12.41
CA ALA A 188 1.87 -6.52 -11.47
C ALA A 188 0.91 -5.51 -12.16
N PRO A 189 -0.20 -5.11 -11.51
CA PRO A 189 -1.13 -4.15 -12.10
C PRO A 189 -0.53 -2.75 -12.19
N SER A 190 -0.86 -2.02 -13.27
CA SER A 190 -0.45 -0.63 -13.43
C SER A 190 -1.15 0.29 -12.42
N ARG A 191 -0.43 1.30 -11.92
CA ARG A 191 -0.99 2.27 -10.96
C ARG A 191 -2.09 3.12 -11.60
N GLY A 192 -3.27 3.12 -10.99
CA GLY A 192 -4.37 4.02 -11.34
C GLY A 192 -4.05 5.48 -11.01
N GLN A 193 -4.69 6.41 -11.72
CA GLN A 193 -4.61 7.84 -11.44
C GLN A 193 -5.52 8.22 -10.26
N PRO A 194 -5.07 9.06 -9.31
CA PRO A 194 -5.90 9.50 -8.20
C PRO A 194 -7.06 10.39 -8.67
N PRO A 195 -8.19 10.42 -7.94
CA PRO A 195 -9.34 11.27 -8.29
C PRO A 195 -8.99 12.76 -8.49
N SER A 196 -7.99 13.27 -7.76
CA SER A 196 -7.54 14.66 -7.88
C SER A 196 -7.05 15.05 -9.27
N THR A 197 -6.57 14.11 -10.07
CA THR A 197 -6.06 14.37 -11.43
C THR A 197 -7.19 14.78 -12.39
N TYR A 198 -8.43 14.35 -12.14
CA TYR A 198 -9.58 14.64 -13.00
C TYR A 198 -10.29 15.96 -12.64
N TRP A 199 -10.02 16.54 -11.48
CA TRP A 199 -10.68 17.78 -11.06
C TRP A 199 -10.41 18.98 -11.98
N PRO A 200 -9.17 19.21 -12.46
CA PRO A 200 -8.87 20.30 -13.40
C PRO A 200 -9.57 20.17 -14.75
N SER A 201 -9.94 18.96 -15.19
CA SER A 201 -10.68 18.76 -16.44
C SER A 201 -12.17 19.00 -16.27
N ASN A 202 -12.70 18.70 -15.09
CA ASN A 202 -14.14 18.79 -14.80
C ASN A 202 -14.58 20.17 -14.31
N SER A 203 -13.64 20.99 -13.83
CA SER A 203 -13.93 22.31 -13.25
C SER A 203 -13.11 23.40 -13.90
N ARG A 204 -13.66 24.62 -13.92
CA ARG A 204 -12.96 25.85 -14.29
C ARG A 204 -12.76 26.79 -13.10
N LEU A 205 -13.01 26.31 -11.88
CA LEU A 205 -12.88 27.07 -10.65
C LEU A 205 -11.46 26.99 -10.13
N VAL A 206 -10.82 28.14 -9.90
CA VAL A 206 -9.45 28.22 -9.37
C VAL A 206 -9.27 27.40 -8.09
N ALA A 207 -10.26 27.44 -7.18
CA ALA A 207 -10.21 26.70 -5.93
C ALA A 207 -10.09 25.18 -6.13
N ASP A 208 -10.74 24.62 -7.17
CA ASP A 208 -10.70 23.19 -7.48
C ASP A 208 -9.33 22.78 -8.04
N HIS A 209 -8.74 23.63 -8.88
CA HIS A 209 -7.37 23.44 -9.38
C HIS A 209 -6.34 23.51 -8.25
N VAL A 210 -6.51 24.44 -7.30
CA VAL A 210 -5.65 24.53 -6.11
C VAL A 210 -5.82 23.29 -5.23
N ALA A 211 -7.05 22.80 -5.04
CA ALA A 211 -7.32 21.58 -4.27
C ALA A 211 -6.68 20.34 -4.92
N SER A 212 -6.59 20.28 -6.25
CA SER A 212 -5.90 19.19 -6.96
C SER A 212 -4.37 19.23 -6.86
N GLY A 213 -3.79 20.37 -6.45
CA GLY A 213 -2.34 20.62 -6.46
C GLY A 213 -1.81 21.16 -7.79
N ALA A 214 -2.66 21.35 -8.80
CA ALA A 214 -2.28 21.91 -10.10
C ALA A 214 -2.17 23.45 -10.04
N PHE A 215 -1.20 23.97 -9.28
CA PHE A 215 -1.04 25.41 -9.05
C PHE A 215 -0.77 26.23 -10.31
N ASP A 216 -0.09 25.65 -11.32
CA ASP A 216 0.16 26.34 -12.59
C ASP A 216 -1.16 26.60 -13.35
N SER A 217 -2.03 25.59 -13.41
CA SER A 217 -3.35 25.75 -14.02
C SER A 217 -4.24 26.75 -13.28
N ALA A 218 -4.18 26.76 -11.94
CA ALA A 218 -4.88 27.74 -11.11
C ALA A 218 -4.35 29.17 -11.36
N ALA A 219 -3.04 29.33 -11.52
CA ALA A 219 -2.39 30.61 -11.81
C ALA A 219 -2.80 31.16 -13.19
N ARG A 220 -2.89 30.30 -14.21
CA ARG A 220 -3.39 30.69 -15.54
C ARG A 220 -4.84 31.14 -15.46
N LEU A 221 -5.71 30.40 -14.76
CA LEU A 221 -7.10 30.81 -14.56
C LEU A 221 -7.24 32.14 -13.82
N LEU A 222 -6.42 32.40 -12.78
CA LEU A 222 -6.42 33.71 -12.09
C LEU A 222 -5.97 34.85 -13.01
N ARG A 223 -5.01 34.60 -13.90
CA ARG A 223 -4.55 35.59 -14.87
C ARG A 223 -5.63 35.87 -15.92
N ASP A 224 -6.24 34.83 -16.45
CA ASP A 224 -7.17 34.94 -17.58
C ASP A 224 -8.55 35.46 -17.14
N GLN A 225 -9.03 35.05 -15.96
CA GLN A 225 -10.35 35.44 -15.45
C GLN A 225 -10.33 36.76 -14.67
N LEU A 226 -9.28 37.00 -13.88
CA LEU A 226 -9.22 38.12 -12.91
C LEU A 226 -8.08 39.10 -13.19
N GLY A 227 -7.24 38.85 -14.21
CA GLY A 227 -6.12 39.73 -14.56
C GLY A 227 -4.98 39.73 -13.52
N ILE A 228 -4.92 38.74 -12.63
CA ILE A 228 -3.94 38.73 -11.54
C ILE A 228 -2.57 38.31 -12.08
N THR A 229 -1.62 39.25 -12.06
CA THR A 229 -0.24 39.00 -12.53
C THR A 229 0.71 38.55 -11.41
N ARG A 230 0.46 38.97 -10.16
CA ARG A 230 1.28 38.66 -8.99
C ARG A 230 0.59 37.66 -8.07
N ILE A 231 1.08 36.41 -8.06
CA ILE A 231 0.47 35.30 -7.31
C ILE A 231 1.09 35.11 -5.91
N GLU A 232 2.24 35.76 -5.64
CA GLU A 232 2.97 35.64 -4.37
C GLU A 232 2.09 35.83 -3.11
N PRO A 233 1.15 36.80 -3.04
CA PRO A 233 0.28 36.96 -1.88
C PRO A 233 -0.67 35.77 -1.63
N PHE A 234 -0.97 34.98 -2.66
CA PHE A 234 -1.88 33.84 -2.58
C PHE A 234 -1.21 32.56 -2.06
N LYS A 235 0.11 32.55 -1.84
CA LYS A 235 0.86 31.34 -1.43
C LYS A 235 0.25 30.65 -0.21
N GLN A 236 -0.06 31.41 0.85
CA GLN A 236 -0.64 30.84 2.08
C GLN A 236 -2.04 30.29 1.85
N LEU A 237 -2.86 30.97 1.04
CA LEU A 237 -4.20 30.51 0.67
C LEU A 237 -4.13 29.21 -0.14
N PHE A 238 -3.20 29.13 -1.10
CA PHE A 238 -3.05 27.97 -1.95
C PHE A 238 -2.61 26.74 -1.16
N LEU A 239 -1.61 26.89 -0.29
CA LEU A 239 -1.13 25.81 0.56
C LEU A 239 -2.21 25.35 1.55
N THR A 240 -2.95 26.28 2.15
CA THR A 240 -4.02 25.94 3.10
C THR A 240 -5.16 25.19 2.42
N THR A 241 -5.57 25.61 1.22
CA THR A 241 -6.61 24.94 0.44
C THR A 241 -6.15 23.55 0.00
N TYR A 242 -4.91 23.42 -0.48
CA TYR A 242 -4.34 22.13 -0.87
C TYR A 242 -4.27 21.16 0.33
N ALA A 243 -3.86 21.64 1.51
CA ALA A 243 -3.79 20.81 2.71
C ALA A 243 -5.17 20.27 3.17
N ARG A 244 -6.27 20.98 2.83
CA ARG A 244 -7.65 20.59 3.20
C ARG A 244 -8.32 19.63 2.20
N SER A 245 -7.72 19.45 1.02
CA SER A 245 -8.29 18.71 -0.11
C SER A 245 -8.49 17.21 0.15
N ARG A 246 -7.64 16.62 0.99
CA ARG A 246 -7.59 15.18 1.26
C ARG A 246 -7.54 14.88 2.75
N ALA A 247 -8.16 13.78 3.14
CA ALA A 247 -7.97 13.18 4.46
C ALA A 247 -6.98 12.02 4.36
N ALA A 248 -6.26 11.72 5.44
CA ALA A 248 -5.40 10.56 5.53
C ALA A 248 -6.00 9.57 6.54
N TYR A 249 -5.97 8.28 6.21
CA TYR A 249 -6.34 7.20 7.13
C TYR A 249 -5.33 6.06 7.02
N GLU A 250 -5.14 5.33 8.11
CA GLU A 250 -4.30 4.13 8.12
C GLU A 250 -5.19 2.91 7.92
N GLY A 251 -4.79 2.03 6.99
CA GLY A 251 -5.47 0.76 6.75
C GLY A 251 -4.85 -0.33 7.63
N LEU A 252 -3.74 -0.89 7.16
CA LEU A 252 -2.94 -1.82 7.95
C LEU A 252 -1.86 -1.06 8.75
N PRO A 253 -1.57 -1.48 9.99
CA PRO A 253 -0.47 -0.93 10.75
C PRO A 253 0.85 -1.04 9.98
N SER A 254 1.60 0.06 9.87
CA SER A 254 2.91 0.11 9.18
C SER A 254 2.87 0.03 7.64
N ALA A 255 1.69 -0.05 7.01
CA ALA A 255 1.55 -0.04 5.54
C ALA A 255 1.57 1.39 4.93
N GLY A 256 1.58 2.42 5.76
CA GLY A 256 1.56 3.83 5.35
C GLY A 256 0.15 4.44 5.24
N PRO A 257 0.06 5.77 5.14
CA PRO A 257 -1.22 6.48 5.09
C PRO A 257 -1.87 6.37 3.70
N ASN A 258 -3.14 5.99 3.69
CA ASN A 258 -4.01 6.07 2.52
C ASN A 258 -4.69 7.44 2.48
N PHE A 259 -4.98 7.93 1.27
CA PHE A 259 -5.62 9.24 1.07
C PHE A 259 -7.06 9.08 0.60
N VAL A 260 -7.97 9.81 1.24
CA VAL A 260 -9.38 9.94 0.84
C VAL A 260 -9.61 11.33 0.29
N TYR A 261 -10.15 11.37 -0.93
CA TYR A 261 -10.51 12.60 -1.61
C TYR A 261 -12.01 12.83 -1.44
N ARG A 262 -12.36 13.85 -0.65
CA ARG A 262 -13.78 14.17 -0.38
C ARG A 262 -14.37 14.93 -1.56
N LEU A 263 -15.51 14.47 -2.05
CA LEU A 263 -16.18 15.05 -3.21
C LEU A 263 -17.43 15.85 -2.79
N ARG A 264 -17.70 16.96 -3.47
CA ARG A 264 -18.96 17.70 -3.29
C ARG A 264 -20.15 16.99 -3.95
N ASN A 265 -19.89 16.31 -5.05
CA ASN A 265 -20.85 15.51 -5.81
C ASN A 265 -20.67 14.02 -5.50
N TRP A 266 -20.54 13.64 -4.23
CA TRP A 266 -20.21 12.25 -3.86
C TRP A 266 -21.28 11.22 -4.26
N GLN A 267 -22.54 11.65 -4.49
CA GLN A 267 -23.63 10.78 -4.92
C GLN A 267 -23.49 10.34 -6.38
N ASP A 268 -23.17 11.28 -7.28
CA ASP A 268 -23.13 11.06 -8.74
C ASP A 268 -21.70 11.09 -9.33
N GLY A 269 -20.73 11.52 -8.52
CA GLY A 269 -19.35 11.83 -8.91
C GLY A 269 -18.38 10.65 -8.80
N GLY A 270 -18.86 9.43 -9.06
CA GLY A 270 -18.04 8.23 -9.02
C GLY A 270 -16.90 8.27 -10.05
N GLY A 271 -15.67 7.97 -9.61
CA GLY A 271 -14.52 7.82 -10.50
C GLY A 271 -14.02 9.14 -11.10
N ARG A 272 -14.21 9.33 -12.41
CA ARG A 272 -13.59 10.41 -13.19
C ARG A 272 -14.38 11.72 -13.18
N SER A 273 -15.66 11.72 -12.80
CA SER A 273 -16.54 12.90 -12.79
C SER A 273 -16.55 13.66 -11.44
N GLY A 274 -15.76 13.19 -10.47
CA GLY A 274 -15.70 13.79 -9.14
C GLY A 274 -15.22 15.25 -9.16
N LEU A 275 -15.70 16.03 -8.20
CA LEU A 275 -15.30 17.40 -7.94
C LEU A 275 -14.97 17.57 -6.45
N PRO A 276 -13.94 18.37 -6.08
CA PRO A 276 -13.50 18.48 -4.71
C PRO A 276 -14.55 19.12 -3.79
N ALA A 277 -14.57 18.69 -2.53
CA ALA A 277 -15.42 19.25 -1.50
C ALA A 277 -15.13 20.75 -1.26
N VAL A 278 -16.19 21.51 -0.99
CA VAL A 278 -16.11 22.96 -0.74
C VAL A 278 -15.71 23.19 0.72
N SER A 279 -14.54 23.81 0.94
CA SER A 279 -14.01 24.07 2.30
C SER A 279 -14.28 25.49 2.83
N LEU A 280 -14.77 26.39 1.98
CA LEU A 280 -15.00 27.80 2.31
C LEU A 280 -16.31 28.24 1.67
N HIS A 281 -17.22 28.76 2.48
CA HIS A 281 -18.50 29.27 2.01
C HIS A 281 -18.52 30.80 2.09
N LEU A 282 -19.43 31.42 1.34
CA LEU A 282 -19.60 32.88 1.36
C LEU A 282 -19.95 33.40 2.78
N GLY A 283 -20.69 32.61 3.56
CA GLY A 283 -21.01 32.93 4.95
C GLY A 283 -19.78 33.08 5.85
N ASP A 284 -18.73 32.29 5.61
CA ASP A 284 -17.47 32.39 6.37
C ASP A 284 -16.76 33.72 6.10
N LEU A 285 -16.85 34.23 4.86
CA LEU A 285 -16.29 35.52 4.47
C LEU A 285 -17.09 36.68 5.09
N ALA A 286 -18.42 36.57 5.12
CA ALA A 286 -19.28 37.54 5.77
C ALA A 286 -19.02 37.61 7.29
N ALA A 287 -18.75 36.48 7.94
CA ALA A 287 -18.36 36.46 9.35
C ALA A 287 -17.00 37.15 9.60
N ARG A 288 -16.01 36.94 8.73
CA ARG A 288 -14.71 37.64 8.82
C ARG A 288 -14.84 39.15 8.64
N LEU A 289 -15.76 39.59 7.80
CA LEU A 289 -16.04 41.01 7.58
C LEU A 289 -16.51 41.73 8.85
N GLN A 290 -17.25 41.05 9.75
CA GLN A 290 -17.61 41.61 11.05
C GLN A 290 -16.40 41.90 11.93
N ILE A 291 -15.40 41.00 11.91
CA ILE A 291 -14.13 41.21 12.63
C ILE A 291 -13.38 42.40 12.03
N CYS A 292 -13.37 42.54 10.70
CA CYS A 292 -12.78 43.71 10.03
C CYS A 292 -13.46 45.02 10.45
N TYR A 293 -14.79 45.03 10.61
CA TYR A 293 -15.49 46.21 11.13
C TYR A 293 -15.07 46.55 12.55
N GLN A 294 -14.99 45.56 13.44
CA GLN A 294 -14.54 45.76 14.81
C GLN A 294 -13.12 46.35 14.86
N LEU A 295 -12.19 45.78 14.11
CA LEU A 295 -10.81 46.27 14.00
C LEU A 295 -10.76 47.70 13.46
N THR A 296 -11.58 48.02 12.45
CA THR A 296 -11.64 49.37 11.90
C THR A 296 -12.20 50.37 12.92
N THR A 297 -13.18 49.95 13.73
CA THR A 297 -13.75 50.81 14.79
C THR A 297 -12.83 50.97 15.99
N SER A 298 -11.95 50.01 16.26
CA SER A 298 -10.99 50.09 17.38
C SER A 298 -9.76 50.95 17.08
N GLY A 299 -9.49 51.24 15.81
CA GLY A 299 -8.27 51.92 15.35
C GLY A 299 -7.06 51.00 15.32
#